data_AF-A0A2H5PPV1-F1
#
_entry.id   AF-A0A2H5PPV1-F1
#
_cell.length_a   1.000
_cell.length_b   1.000
_cell.length_c   1.000
_cell.angle_alpha   90.00
_cell.angle_beta   90.00
_cell.angle_gamma   90.00
#
_symmetry.space_group_name_H-M   'P 1'
#
loop_
_entity.id
_entity.type
_entity.pdbx_description
1 polymer ?
#
loop_
_entity_poly.entity_id
_entity_poly.type
_entity_poly.pdbx_seq_one_letter_code
_entity_poly.pdbx_strand_id
1 'polypeptide(L)'
;MREYVRMVILEFGLVEKVKEGGFEVAVGSSGTIRAIEKAVVSEGTEGHFERLCCGGDGEVERVRRERFFKRRSEFIVAGAVLLDEIFELLGIEEMEVSGYGLGEGIVADSLAKVFDGYDLNANARWRSVVRLAMRFNNKKRVKAGAQCASIAKDIFEGLRKCDKLDNNQVKLIASFEDKDLEYLEAACLLHNIGHFTSKKGYHKQSCHIIMNGDHLYGYSTDEIKLIALLTRFHRKKFPRSHHAFLEEFPEQAKQKFRVLCAIMRLSVILQQNDCVNLRGVDFFHSYEGFKLVIKEARDQPYLPGSSQPTLDNIEAELEKELEHFKKIFKQELLVVGSSSSSNDRKDKFTCERDADHL
;
A
#
# COMPACT_ATOMS: atom_id res chain seq x y z
N MET A 1 -15.38 -39.28 -18.89
CA MET A 1 -14.81 -37.98 -18.46
C MET A 1 -13.60 -38.19 -17.57
N ARG A 2 -13.73 -38.88 -16.42
CA ARG A 2 -12.63 -39.16 -15.50
C ARG A 2 -11.41 -39.80 -16.17
N GLU A 3 -11.59 -40.91 -16.90
CA GLU A 3 -10.50 -41.57 -17.65
C GLU A 3 -9.80 -40.65 -18.66
N TYR A 4 -10.58 -39.83 -19.37
CA TYR A 4 -10.04 -38.86 -20.33
C TYR A 4 -9.21 -37.78 -19.63
N VAL A 5 -9.72 -37.22 -18.53
CA VAL A 5 -9.00 -36.25 -17.71
C VAL A 5 -7.69 -36.85 -17.18
N ARG A 6 -7.75 -38.06 -16.62
CA ARG A 6 -6.58 -38.77 -16.10
C ARG A 6 -5.51 -38.99 -17.16
N MET A 7 -5.94 -39.43 -18.36
CA MET A 7 -5.06 -39.63 -19.50
C MET A 7 -4.37 -38.34 -19.93
N VAL A 8 -5.12 -37.22 -20.03
CA VAL A 8 -4.57 -35.90 -20.36
C VAL A 8 -3.55 -35.41 -19.31
N ILE A 9 -3.82 -35.61 -18.02
CA ILE A 9 -2.88 -35.20 -16.95
C ILE A 9 -1.57 -35.98 -17.04
N LEU A 10 -1.64 -37.29 -17.30
CA LEU A 10 -0.47 -38.17 -17.44
C LEU A 10 0.33 -37.85 -18.70
N GLU A 11 -0.32 -37.60 -19.84
CA GLU A 11 0.34 -37.25 -21.10
C GLU A 11 1.12 -35.93 -21.00
N PHE A 12 0.66 -34.99 -20.18
CA PHE A 12 1.32 -33.70 -19.98
C PHE A 12 2.63 -33.78 -19.19
N GLY A 13 2.93 -34.92 -18.56
CA GLY A 13 4.13 -35.13 -17.73
C GLY A 13 4.15 -34.29 -16.46
N LEU A 14 2.98 -33.78 -16.02
CA LEU A 14 2.87 -32.92 -14.85
C LEU A 14 3.14 -33.71 -13.56
N VAL A 15 2.67 -34.96 -13.50
CA VAL A 15 2.73 -35.80 -12.30
C VAL A 15 4.18 -36.13 -11.95
N GLU A 16 4.98 -36.49 -12.95
CA GLU A 16 6.39 -36.82 -12.81
C GLU A 16 7.18 -35.60 -12.31
N LYS A 17 6.98 -34.43 -12.96
CA LYS A 17 7.66 -33.19 -12.58
C LYS A 17 7.34 -32.74 -11.15
N VAL A 18 6.07 -32.84 -10.76
CA VAL A 18 5.66 -32.47 -9.39
C VAL A 18 6.17 -33.48 -8.37
N LYS A 19 6.19 -34.78 -8.69
CA LYS A 19 6.75 -35.81 -7.80
C LYS A 19 8.26 -35.73 -7.64
N GLU A 20 8.98 -35.34 -8.69
CA GLU A 20 10.43 -35.08 -8.62
C GLU A 20 10.75 -33.86 -7.75
N GLY A 21 9.96 -32.79 -7.86
CA GLY A 21 10.14 -31.57 -7.07
C GLY A 21 9.65 -31.66 -5.62
N GLY A 22 8.62 -32.49 -5.37
CA GLY A 22 7.92 -32.55 -4.10
C GLY A 22 7.14 -31.27 -3.77
N PHE A 23 6.23 -31.36 -2.81
CA PHE A 23 5.58 -30.20 -2.22
C PHE A 23 5.20 -30.51 -0.76
N GLU A 24 5.25 -29.50 0.10
CA GLU A 24 4.80 -29.60 1.50
C GLU A 24 3.33 -29.19 1.65
N VAL A 25 2.86 -28.26 0.80
CA VAL A 25 1.50 -27.69 0.86
C VAL A 25 0.94 -27.60 -0.56
N ALA A 26 -0.30 -28.05 -0.75
CA ALA A 26 -1.05 -27.82 -1.97
C ALA A 26 -1.92 -26.57 -1.81
N VAL A 27 -1.81 -25.63 -2.75
CA VAL A 27 -2.61 -24.39 -2.74
C VAL A 27 -3.38 -24.24 -4.04
N GLY A 28 -4.70 -24.14 -3.95
CA GLY A 28 -5.60 -23.94 -5.07
C GLY A 28 -6.05 -22.49 -5.21
N SER A 29 -6.23 -22.00 -6.45
CA SER A 29 -6.75 -20.65 -6.70
C SER A 29 -7.82 -20.64 -7.80
N SER A 30 -8.39 -19.48 -8.11
CA SER A 30 -9.42 -19.28 -9.16
C SER A 30 -10.86 -19.64 -8.75
N GLY A 31 -11.80 -19.28 -9.64
CA GLY A 31 -13.24 -19.32 -9.40
C GLY A 31 -13.80 -20.72 -9.21
N THR A 32 -13.28 -21.71 -9.94
CA THR A 32 -13.73 -23.12 -9.83
C THR A 32 -13.41 -23.69 -8.46
N ILE A 33 -12.17 -23.57 -8.00
CA ILE A 33 -11.74 -24.07 -6.68
C ILE A 33 -12.52 -23.38 -5.56
N ARG A 34 -12.73 -22.06 -5.64
CA ARG A 34 -13.57 -21.30 -4.69
C ARG A 34 -15.05 -21.68 -4.73
N ALA A 35 -15.57 -22.04 -5.90
CA ALA A 35 -16.95 -22.48 -6.02
C ALA A 35 -17.15 -23.86 -5.39
N ILE A 36 -16.16 -24.75 -5.54
CA ILE A 36 -16.13 -26.06 -4.91
C ILE A 36 -15.93 -25.92 -3.39
N GLU A 37 -14.98 -25.09 -2.93
CA GLU A 37 -14.79 -24.75 -1.51
C GLU A 37 -16.09 -24.31 -0.85
N LYS A 38 -16.80 -23.35 -1.44
CA LYS A 38 -18.08 -22.88 -0.90
C LYS A 38 -19.16 -23.95 -0.85
N ALA A 39 -19.10 -24.94 -1.76
CA ALA A 39 -19.99 -26.08 -1.74
C ALA A 39 -19.74 -26.95 -0.51
N VAL A 40 -18.47 -27.22 -0.23
CA VAL A 40 -18.03 -28.07 0.89
C VAL A 40 -18.23 -27.36 2.24
N VAL A 41 -17.83 -26.09 2.35
CA VAL A 41 -17.95 -25.30 3.60
C VAL A 41 -19.40 -25.06 4.01
N SER A 42 -20.35 -25.00 3.07
CA SER A 42 -21.79 -24.93 3.39
C SER A 42 -22.34 -26.18 4.08
N GLU A 43 -21.51 -27.22 4.25
CA GLU A 43 -21.83 -28.49 4.91
C GLU A 43 -21.12 -28.70 6.27
N GLY A 44 -20.36 -27.71 6.78
CA GLY A 44 -19.98 -27.64 8.21
C GLY A 44 -18.51 -27.85 8.59
N THR A 45 -17.56 -27.75 7.66
CA THR A 45 -16.11 -27.78 7.95
C THR A 45 -15.47 -26.41 7.69
N GLU A 46 -14.72 -25.89 8.66
CA GLU A 46 -13.94 -24.65 8.51
C GLU A 46 -12.67 -24.92 7.70
N GLY A 47 -12.48 -24.19 6.59
CA GLY A 47 -11.18 -23.85 6.04
C GLY A 47 -10.36 -24.90 5.28
N HIS A 48 -10.68 -26.19 5.35
CA HIS A 48 -9.91 -27.28 4.72
C HIS A 48 -10.72 -28.01 3.64
N PHE A 49 -10.08 -28.26 2.48
CA PHE A 49 -10.65 -29.03 1.39
C PHE A 49 -10.19 -30.49 1.47
N GLU A 50 -11.10 -31.40 1.79
CA GLU A 50 -10.89 -32.86 1.75
C GLU A 50 -11.48 -33.48 0.45
N ARG A 51 -10.98 -34.66 0.04
CA ARG A 51 -11.42 -35.38 -1.16
C ARG A 51 -12.95 -35.57 -1.20
N LEU A 52 -13.61 -34.92 -2.16
CA LEU A 52 -15.07 -34.99 -2.38
C LEU A 52 -15.61 -36.35 -2.84
N CYS A 53 -14.78 -37.25 -3.35
CA CYS A 53 -15.29 -38.34 -4.21
C CYS A 53 -15.17 -39.77 -3.66
N CYS A 54 -14.77 -39.99 -2.41
CA CYS A 54 -14.69 -41.36 -1.85
C CYS A 54 -15.12 -41.39 -0.38
N GLY A 55 -16.40 -41.65 -0.09
CA GLY A 55 -16.81 -41.82 1.31
C GLY A 55 -18.30 -41.98 1.66
N GLY A 56 -19.18 -42.49 0.80
CA GLY A 56 -20.54 -42.82 1.27
C GLY A 56 -21.51 -43.35 0.21
N ASP A 57 -21.80 -44.65 0.26
CA ASP A 57 -22.89 -45.29 -0.49
C ASP A 57 -24.28 -45.01 0.14
N GLY A 58 -24.46 -43.84 0.72
CA GLY A 58 -25.72 -43.40 1.34
C GLY A 58 -26.63 -42.71 0.34
N GLU A 59 -27.91 -43.10 0.32
CA GLU A 59 -28.97 -42.52 -0.52
C GLU A 59 -29.09 -40.99 -0.34
N VAL A 60 -28.73 -40.49 0.85
CA VAL A 60 -28.73 -39.07 1.20
C VAL A 60 -27.59 -38.29 0.53
N GLU A 61 -26.40 -38.88 0.34
CA GLU A 61 -25.26 -38.23 -0.33
C GLU A 61 -25.44 -38.14 -1.85
N ARG A 62 -26.19 -39.08 -2.45
CA ARG A 62 -26.60 -39.01 -3.87
C ARG A 62 -27.58 -37.86 -4.10
N VAL A 63 -28.62 -37.74 -3.29
CA VAL A 63 -29.63 -36.67 -3.39
C VAL A 63 -29.04 -35.28 -3.09
N ARG A 64 -28.02 -35.20 -2.22
CA ARG A 64 -27.27 -33.96 -1.91
C ARG A 64 -26.38 -33.51 -3.08
N ARG A 65 -25.65 -34.43 -3.72
CA ARG A 65 -24.92 -34.17 -4.98
C ARG A 65 -25.85 -33.66 -6.08
N GLU A 66 -27.02 -34.29 -6.26
CA GLU A 66 -28.00 -33.91 -7.29
C GLU A 66 -28.60 -32.51 -7.10
N ARG A 67 -28.83 -32.05 -5.85
CA ARG A 67 -29.31 -30.68 -5.58
C ARG A 67 -28.26 -29.61 -5.89
N PHE A 68 -26.99 -29.88 -5.64
CA PHE A 68 -25.89 -28.95 -5.88
C PHE A 68 -25.68 -28.68 -7.38
N PHE A 69 -25.67 -29.74 -8.18
CA PHE A 69 -25.50 -29.65 -9.64
C PHE A 69 -26.65 -28.94 -10.37
N LYS A 70 -27.81 -28.76 -9.73
CA LYS A 70 -29.00 -28.18 -10.35
C LYS A 70 -29.03 -26.64 -10.35
N ARG A 71 -28.22 -25.95 -9.54
CA ARG A 71 -28.31 -24.48 -9.35
C ARG A 71 -27.19 -23.65 -9.98
N ARG A 72 -26.02 -24.21 -10.34
CA ARG A 72 -24.97 -23.52 -11.12
C ARG A 72 -24.05 -24.49 -11.90
N SER A 73 -24.14 -24.37 -13.24
CA SER A 73 -23.18 -24.69 -14.33
C SER A 73 -22.41 -26.01 -14.33
N GLU A 74 -22.60 -26.80 -15.39
CA GLU A 74 -21.86 -28.00 -15.81
C GLU A 74 -20.32 -27.92 -15.64
N PHE A 75 -19.74 -26.71 -15.73
CA PHE A 75 -18.31 -26.44 -15.55
C PHE A 75 -17.77 -26.71 -14.13
N ILE A 76 -18.60 -26.59 -13.09
CA ILE A 76 -18.17 -26.89 -11.71
C ILE A 76 -17.97 -28.39 -11.55
N VAL A 77 -18.83 -29.21 -12.19
CA VAL A 77 -18.74 -30.68 -12.17
C VAL A 77 -17.45 -31.13 -12.86
N ALA A 78 -17.20 -30.59 -14.06
CA ALA A 78 -15.99 -30.89 -14.81
C ALA A 78 -14.73 -30.48 -14.03
N GLY A 79 -14.78 -29.30 -13.39
CA GLY A 79 -13.71 -28.80 -12.54
C GLY A 79 -13.45 -29.65 -11.29
N ALA A 80 -14.50 -30.16 -10.65
CA ALA A 80 -14.39 -31.04 -9.50
C ALA A 80 -13.80 -32.40 -9.89
N VAL A 81 -14.23 -32.98 -11.01
CA VAL A 81 -13.64 -34.24 -11.55
C VAL A 81 -12.17 -34.05 -11.89
N LEU A 82 -11.80 -32.90 -12.48
CA LEU A 82 -10.40 -32.56 -12.75
C LEU A 82 -9.58 -32.47 -11.46
N LEU A 83 -10.08 -31.74 -10.47
CA LEU A 83 -9.37 -31.54 -9.21
C LEU A 83 -9.19 -32.86 -8.45
N ASP A 84 -10.22 -33.72 -8.45
CA ASP A 84 -10.18 -35.04 -7.81
C ASP A 84 -9.12 -35.97 -8.44
N GLU A 85 -9.01 -35.99 -9.77
CA GLU A 85 -7.95 -36.76 -10.45
C GLU A 85 -6.55 -36.21 -10.14
N ILE A 86 -6.41 -34.88 -10.03
CA ILE A 86 -5.14 -34.26 -9.63
C ILE A 86 -4.77 -34.69 -8.21
N PHE A 87 -5.72 -34.73 -7.29
CA PHE A 87 -5.50 -35.18 -5.90
C PHE A 87 -5.03 -36.63 -5.86
N GLU A 88 -5.71 -37.51 -6.58
CA GLU A 88 -5.34 -38.93 -6.63
C GLU A 88 -3.96 -39.16 -7.24
N LEU A 89 -3.65 -38.50 -8.37
CA LEU A 89 -2.40 -38.72 -9.08
C LEU A 89 -1.18 -38.17 -8.31
N LEU A 90 -1.36 -37.04 -7.63
CA LEU A 90 -0.31 -36.38 -6.85
C LEU A 90 -0.26 -36.81 -5.38
N GLY A 91 -1.26 -37.55 -4.89
CA GLY A 91 -1.35 -37.94 -3.48
C GLY A 91 -1.62 -36.76 -2.56
N ILE A 92 -2.41 -35.77 -3.02
CA ILE A 92 -2.81 -34.62 -2.20
C ILE A 92 -3.95 -35.08 -1.28
N GLU A 93 -3.74 -34.96 0.03
CA GLU A 93 -4.77 -35.23 1.04
C GLU A 93 -5.62 -33.99 1.30
N GLU A 94 -4.97 -32.84 1.44
CA GLU A 94 -5.59 -31.54 1.71
C GLU A 94 -5.02 -30.44 0.80
N MET A 95 -5.86 -29.44 0.52
CA MET A 95 -5.45 -28.24 -0.23
C MET A 95 -6.01 -26.98 0.41
N GLU A 96 -5.15 -25.97 0.55
CA GLU A 96 -5.57 -24.63 0.97
C GLU A 96 -6.15 -23.85 -0.20
N VAL A 97 -7.25 -23.13 0.04
CA VAL A 97 -7.87 -22.28 -0.99
C VAL A 97 -7.36 -20.85 -0.86
N SER A 98 -6.58 -20.42 -1.85
CA SER A 98 -6.05 -19.08 -1.91
C SER A 98 -7.12 -18.06 -2.30
N GLY A 99 -7.12 -16.97 -1.55
CA GLY A 99 -7.88 -15.78 -1.84
C GLY A 99 -7.42 -15.03 -3.10
N TYR A 100 -6.27 -15.41 -3.66
CA TYR A 100 -5.49 -14.66 -4.64
C TYR A 100 -5.30 -15.46 -5.92
N GLY A 101 -5.22 -14.77 -7.05
CA GLY A 101 -4.94 -15.37 -8.34
C GLY A 101 -3.99 -14.51 -9.17
N LEU A 102 -4.10 -14.64 -10.49
CA LEU A 102 -3.20 -13.97 -11.43
C LEU A 102 -3.21 -12.45 -11.30
N GLY A 103 -4.39 -11.84 -11.06
CA GLY A 103 -4.52 -10.39 -10.94
C GLY A 103 -3.66 -9.81 -9.82
N GLU A 104 -3.68 -10.45 -8.66
CA GLU A 104 -2.86 -10.08 -7.52
C GLU A 104 -1.37 -10.34 -7.77
N GLY A 105 -1.04 -11.42 -8.48
CA GLY A 105 0.34 -11.72 -8.91
C GLY A 105 0.93 -10.65 -9.83
N ILE A 106 0.16 -10.16 -10.81
CA ILE A 106 0.59 -9.08 -11.72
C ILE A 106 0.81 -7.77 -10.95
N VAL A 107 -0.08 -7.47 -9.99
CA VAL A 107 0.06 -6.30 -9.12
C VAL A 107 1.32 -6.40 -8.27
N ALA A 108 1.58 -7.57 -7.67
CA ALA A 108 2.75 -7.80 -6.86
C ALA A 108 4.05 -7.69 -7.67
N ASP A 109 4.10 -8.28 -8.86
CA ASP A 109 5.23 -8.15 -9.81
C ASP A 109 5.47 -6.69 -10.22
N SER A 110 4.39 -5.93 -10.47
CA SER A 110 4.49 -4.51 -10.81
C SER A 110 5.04 -3.66 -9.66
N LEU A 111 4.72 -4.01 -8.42
CA LEU A 111 5.19 -3.30 -7.23
C LEU A 111 6.64 -3.64 -6.89
N ALA A 112 7.04 -4.91 -6.98
CA ALA A 112 8.42 -5.34 -6.78
C ALA A 112 9.40 -4.62 -7.72
N LYS A 113 8.95 -4.21 -8.92
CA LYS A 113 9.75 -3.43 -9.88
C LYS A 113 9.88 -1.94 -9.54
N VAL A 114 8.96 -1.39 -8.74
CA VAL A 114 8.94 0.03 -8.37
C VAL A 114 9.57 0.26 -7.01
N PHE A 115 9.49 -0.72 -6.12
CA PHE A 115 9.99 -0.65 -4.75
C PHE A 115 11.09 -1.70 -4.55
N ASP A 116 12.34 -1.26 -4.53
CA ASP A 116 13.50 -2.14 -4.31
C ASP A 116 13.46 -2.69 -2.87
N GLY A 117 13.57 -4.01 -2.71
CA GLY A 117 13.43 -4.71 -1.41
C GLY A 117 11.99 -5.04 -0.97
N TYR A 118 11.00 -4.91 -1.86
CA TYR A 118 9.60 -5.25 -1.57
C TYR A 118 9.37 -6.78 -1.60
N ASP A 119 9.29 -7.40 -0.43
CA ASP A 119 9.02 -8.83 -0.28
C ASP A 119 7.54 -9.17 -0.54
N LEU A 120 7.30 -10.00 -1.58
CA LEU A 120 5.98 -10.49 -1.97
C LEU A 120 5.28 -11.33 -0.89
N ASN A 121 6.01 -11.99 0.00
CA ASN A 121 5.49 -12.89 1.03
C ASN A 121 5.22 -12.19 2.37
N ALA A 122 5.88 -11.06 2.67
CA ALA A 122 5.98 -10.55 4.04
C ALA A 122 4.83 -9.66 4.54
N ASN A 123 3.92 -9.13 3.71
CA ASN A 123 2.94 -8.17 4.26
C ASN A 123 1.51 -8.29 3.71
N ALA A 124 0.67 -9.07 4.40
CA ALA A 124 -0.78 -9.09 4.20
C ALA A 124 -1.42 -7.69 4.35
N ARG A 125 -0.84 -6.84 5.21
CA ARG A 125 -1.27 -5.45 5.43
C ARG A 125 -1.13 -4.63 4.17
N TRP A 126 0.06 -4.51 3.62
CA TRP A 126 0.28 -3.73 2.40
C TRP A 126 -0.48 -4.28 1.19
N ARG A 127 -0.58 -5.61 1.04
CA ARG A 127 -1.39 -6.24 -0.02
C ARG A 127 -2.87 -5.80 0.04
N SER A 128 -3.41 -5.66 1.24
CA SER A 128 -4.79 -5.22 1.45
C SER A 128 -4.99 -3.75 1.04
N VAL A 129 -4.03 -2.88 1.36
CA VAL A 129 -3.98 -1.46 0.97
C VAL A 129 -3.93 -1.31 -0.55
N VAL A 130 -3.03 -2.04 -1.21
CA VAL A 130 -2.87 -1.99 -2.67
C VAL A 130 -4.13 -2.50 -3.37
N ARG A 131 -4.71 -3.60 -2.90
CA ARG A 131 -5.95 -4.14 -3.47
C ARG A 131 -7.09 -3.13 -3.37
N LEU A 132 -7.22 -2.48 -2.22
CA LEU A 132 -8.21 -1.44 -2.01
C LEU A 132 -7.99 -0.26 -2.96
N ALA A 133 -6.74 0.18 -3.11
CA ALA A 133 -6.38 1.24 -4.04
C ALA A 133 -6.76 0.87 -5.48
N MET A 134 -6.35 -0.32 -5.96
CA MET A 134 -6.65 -0.80 -7.32
C MET A 134 -8.14 -0.97 -7.58
N ARG A 135 -8.93 -1.32 -6.56
CA ARG A 135 -10.38 -1.49 -6.68
C ARG A 135 -11.10 -0.17 -6.98
N PHE A 136 -10.66 0.94 -6.39
CA PHE A 136 -11.37 2.22 -6.45
C PHE A 136 -10.66 3.30 -7.30
N ASN A 137 -9.39 3.08 -7.66
CA ASN A 137 -8.61 4.01 -8.48
C ASN A 137 -8.28 3.42 -9.85
N ASN A 138 -8.07 4.30 -10.82
CA ASN A 138 -7.46 3.93 -12.10
C ASN A 138 -5.93 3.93 -11.98
N LYS A 139 -5.25 3.38 -12.99
CA LYS A 139 -3.78 3.29 -13.05
C LYS A 139 -3.08 4.64 -12.80
N LYS A 140 -3.63 5.75 -13.33
CA LYS A 140 -3.08 7.10 -13.14
C LYS A 140 -3.13 7.53 -11.66
N ARG A 141 -4.26 7.32 -10.98
CA ARG A 141 -4.42 7.68 -9.56
C ARG A 141 -3.61 6.79 -8.62
N VAL A 142 -3.48 5.50 -8.93
CA VAL A 142 -2.61 4.60 -8.16
C VAL A 142 -1.15 5.04 -8.27
N LYS A 143 -0.69 5.38 -9.48
CA LYS A 143 0.67 5.94 -9.69
C LYS A 143 0.87 7.24 -8.92
N ALA A 144 -0.10 8.16 -8.98
CA ALA A 144 -0.05 9.41 -8.21
C ALA A 144 0.01 9.15 -6.69
N GLY A 145 -0.77 8.20 -6.18
CA GLY A 145 -0.71 7.80 -4.76
C GLY A 145 0.64 7.22 -4.37
N ALA A 146 1.25 6.39 -5.21
CA ALA A 146 2.59 5.84 -4.99
C ALA A 146 3.68 6.93 -5.00
N GLN A 147 3.59 7.90 -5.92
CA GLN A 147 4.49 9.06 -5.93
C GLN A 147 4.33 9.90 -4.65
N CYS A 148 3.09 10.16 -4.24
CA CYS A 148 2.82 10.84 -2.97
C CYS A 148 3.40 10.09 -1.76
N ALA A 149 3.34 8.75 -1.75
CA ALA A 149 3.93 7.92 -0.70
C ALA A 149 5.47 8.04 -0.69
N SER A 150 6.11 8.03 -1.86
CA SER A 150 7.57 8.25 -1.98
C SER A 150 8.00 9.61 -1.42
N ILE A 151 7.30 10.69 -1.79
CA ILE A 151 7.59 12.04 -1.28
C ILE A 151 7.38 12.08 0.25
N ALA A 152 6.31 11.46 0.74
CA ALA A 152 6.01 11.40 2.16
C ALA A 152 7.09 10.64 2.95
N LYS A 153 7.61 9.55 2.38
CA LYS A 153 8.73 8.77 2.94
C LYS A 153 9.99 9.61 3.04
N ASP A 154 10.37 10.32 1.98
CA ASP A 154 11.57 11.17 1.97
C ASP A 154 11.50 12.26 3.07
N ILE A 155 10.35 12.93 3.18
CA ILE A 155 10.12 13.95 4.24
C ILE A 155 10.13 13.31 5.63
N PHE A 156 9.49 12.15 5.79
CA PHE A 156 9.42 11.43 7.07
C PHE A 156 10.82 10.98 7.53
N GLU A 157 11.61 10.41 6.64
CA GLU A 157 12.98 9.98 6.94
C GLU A 157 13.89 11.17 7.26
N GLY A 158 13.73 12.29 6.55
CA GLY A 158 14.43 13.53 6.86
C GLY A 158 14.10 14.03 8.27
N LEU A 159 12.82 14.08 8.64
CA LEU A 159 12.39 14.44 10.00
C LEU A 159 12.92 13.46 11.06
N ARG A 160 12.88 12.15 10.78
CA ARG A 160 13.39 11.11 11.69
C ARG A 160 14.90 11.20 11.88
N LYS A 161 15.65 11.63 10.87
CA LYS A 161 17.10 11.90 10.99
C LYS A 161 17.37 13.12 11.87
N CYS A 162 16.57 14.18 11.72
CA CYS A 162 16.67 15.38 12.56
C CYS A 162 16.35 15.09 14.05
N ASP A 163 15.46 14.13 14.33
CA ASP A 163 15.13 13.68 15.71
C ASP A 163 16.34 13.07 16.44
N LYS A 164 17.20 12.38 15.69
CA LYS A 164 18.37 11.67 16.23
C LYS A 164 19.60 12.57 16.41
N LEU A 165 19.60 13.77 15.82
CA LEU A 165 20.66 14.76 15.99
C LEU A 165 20.46 15.48 17.34
N ASP A 166 20.96 14.82 18.38
CA ASP A 166 20.88 15.13 19.81
C ASP A 166 21.63 16.42 20.22
N ASN A 167 21.24 17.56 19.62
CA ASN A 167 21.88 18.87 19.85
C ASN A 167 20.91 19.93 20.37
N ASN A 168 19.94 19.58 21.23
CA ASN A 168 19.08 20.53 21.98
C ASN A 168 18.29 21.59 21.18
N GLN A 169 18.35 21.60 19.85
CA GLN A 169 17.76 22.65 18.99
C GLN A 169 16.43 22.23 18.35
N VAL A 170 16.19 20.92 18.19
CA VAL A 170 14.96 20.39 17.60
C VAL A 170 14.37 19.33 18.53
N LYS A 171 13.59 19.76 19.51
CA LYS A 171 12.80 18.83 20.34
C LYS A 171 11.62 18.33 19.50
N LEU A 172 11.87 17.33 18.68
CA LEU A 172 10.80 16.64 17.97
C LEU A 172 9.88 15.97 19.02
N ILE A 173 8.59 16.14 18.79
CA ILE A 173 7.56 16.01 19.83
C ILE A 173 7.20 14.53 20.10
N ALA A 174 7.61 13.61 19.22
CA ALA A 174 7.30 12.19 19.32
C ALA A 174 8.34 11.33 18.58
N SER A 175 8.66 10.16 19.16
CA SER A 175 9.48 9.13 18.51
C SER A 175 8.75 8.56 17.29
N PHE A 176 9.40 8.62 16.12
CA PHE A 176 8.90 8.05 14.87
C PHE A 176 9.29 6.57 14.73
N GLU A 177 8.27 5.71 14.65
CA GLU A 177 8.40 4.26 14.47
C GLU A 177 8.13 3.86 13.01
N ASP A 178 8.58 2.68 12.60
CA ASP A 178 8.37 2.20 11.23
C ASP A 178 6.89 2.02 10.88
N LYS A 179 6.06 1.69 11.88
CA LYS A 179 4.59 1.63 11.73
C LYS A 179 3.97 2.98 11.33
N ASP A 180 4.55 4.09 11.79
CA ASP A 180 4.03 5.43 11.49
C ASP A 180 4.25 5.77 10.00
N LEU A 181 5.38 5.32 9.44
CA LEU A 181 5.66 5.40 8.01
C LEU A 181 4.70 4.50 7.23
N GLU A 182 4.47 3.26 7.66
CA GLU A 182 3.53 2.35 7.01
C GLU A 182 2.11 2.96 6.91
N TYR A 183 1.61 3.56 7.99
CA TYR A 183 0.30 4.22 8.00
C TYR A 183 0.24 5.43 7.06
N LEU A 184 1.32 6.20 7.01
CA LEU A 184 1.46 7.36 6.14
C LEU A 184 1.48 6.93 4.66
N GLU A 185 2.26 5.92 4.31
CA GLU A 185 2.32 5.36 2.95
C GLU A 185 0.96 4.79 2.53
N ALA A 186 0.29 4.06 3.43
CA ALA A 186 -1.04 3.51 3.16
C ALA A 186 -2.07 4.63 2.92
N ALA A 187 -2.05 5.67 3.75
CA ALA A 187 -2.91 6.83 3.56
C ALA A 187 -2.62 7.57 2.25
N CYS A 188 -1.35 7.73 1.87
CA CYS A 188 -0.93 8.30 0.60
C CYS A 188 -1.46 7.49 -0.60
N LEU A 189 -1.44 6.16 -0.54
CA LEU A 189 -1.98 5.34 -1.63
C LEU A 189 -3.51 5.42 -1.72
N LEU A 190 -4.19 5.58 -0.59
CA LEU A 190 -5.65 5.51 -0.49
C LEU A 190 -6.37 6.87 -0.53
N HIS A 191 -5.67 8.00 -0.45
CA HIS A 191 -6.30 9.32 -0.27
C HIS A 191 -7.33 9.69 -1.35
N ASN A 192 -7.19 9.14 -2.56
CA ASN A 192 -8.05 9.42 -3.70
C ASN A 192 -9.16 8.39 -3.97
N ILE A 193 -9.30 7.31 -3.20
CA ILE A 193 -10.30 6.26 -3.50
C ILE A 193 -11.76 6.77 -3.48
N GLY A 194 -12.04 7.81 -2.69
CA GLY A 194 -13.36 8.46 -2.64
C GLY A 194 -13.77 9.15 -3.95
N HIS A 195 -12.82 9.36 -4.89
CA HIS A 195 -13.15 9.86 -6.22
C HIS A 195 -14.02 8.90 -7.04
N PHE A 196 -14.08 7.63 -6.66
CA PHE A 196 -15.00 6.66 -7.25
C PHE A 196 -16.47 7.08 -7.03
N THR A 197 -16.79 7.68 -5.89
CA THR A 197 -18.17 8.12 -5.57
C THR A 197 -18.45 9.54 -6.02
N SER A 198 -17.56 10.51 -5.72
CA SER A 198 -17.79 11.91 -6.08
C SER A 198 -16.49 12.71 -6.11
N LYS A 199 -16.43 13.73 -6.98
CA LYS A 199 -15.36 14.73 -6.96
C LYS A 199 -15.46 15.68 -5.76
N LYS A 200 -16.68 15.96 -5.27
CA LYS A 200 -16.89 16.87 -4.14
C LYS A 200 -16.79 16.08 -2.85
N GLY A 201 -15.94 16.53 -1.94
CA GLY A 201 -15.81 15.88 -0.62
C GLY A 201 -15.14 14.51 -0.63
N TYR A 202 -14.40 14.15 -1.69
CA TYR A 202 -13.79 12.81 -1.81
C TYR A 202 -12.94 12.39 -0.61
N HIS A 203 -12.21 13.31 0.02
CA HIS A 203 -11.45 13.05 1.26
C HIS A 203 -12.32 12.46 2.39
N LYS A 204 -13.59 12.90 2.53
CA LYS A 204 -14.53 12.33 3.49
C LYS A 204 -14.97 10.94 3.07
N GLN A 205 -15.14 10.71 1.77
CA GLN A 205 -15.53 9.43 1.22
C GLN A 205 -14.40 8.40 1.28
N SER A 206 -13.15 8.79 0.99
CA SER A 206 -11.97 7.95 1.17
C SER A 206 -11.90 7.47 2.62
N CYS A 207 -12.04 8.39 3.58
CA CYS A 207 -12.13 8.08 4.99
C CYS A 207 -13.27 7.09 5.29
N HIS A 208 -14.48 7.33 4.79
CA HIS A 208 -15.62 6.43 5.00
C HIS A 208 -15.40 5.02 4.41
N ILE A 209 -14.84 4.91 3.21
CA ILE A 209 -14.53 3.62 2.56
C ILE A 209 -13.52 2.83 3.39
N ILE A 210 -12.50 3.50 3.93
CA ILE A 210 -11.47 2.84 4.75
C ILE A 210 -12.06 2.39 6.08
N MET A 211 -12.85 3.23 6.76
CA MET A 211 -13.45 2.91 8.06
C MET A 211 -14.44 1.75 8.00
N ASN A 212 -15.22 1.64 6.92
CA ASN A 212 -16.37 0.73 6.84
C ASN A 212 -16.16 -0.43 5.85
N GLY A 213 -14.95 -0.59 5.31
CA GLY A 213 -14.70 -1.48 4.19
C GLY A 213 -14.37 -2.93 4.56
N ASP A 214 -13.92 -3.23 5.78
CA ASP A 214 -13.28 -4.52 6.12
C ASP A 214 -12.23 -4.96 5.06
N HIS A 215 -11.56 -3.97 4.45
CA HIS A 215 -10.68 -4.16 3.31
C HIS A 215 -9.19 -4.16 3.70
N LEU A 216 -8.85 -3.62 4.87
CA LEU A 216 -7.48 -3.48 5.36
C LEU A 216 -7.13 -4.62 6.32
N TYR A 217 -6.81 -5.78 5.74
CA TYR A 217 -6.44 -6.98 6.49
C TYR A 217 -5.14 -6.79 7.28
N GLY A 218 -5.10 -7.26 8.52
CA GLY A 218 -3.93 -7.18 9.39
C GLY A 218 -3.69 -5.80 10.04
N TYR A 219 -4.60 -4.85 9.84
CA TYR A 219 -4.67 -3.61 10.62
C TYR A 219 -5.70 -3.76 11.75
N SER A 220 -5.37 -3.29 12.94
CA SER A 220 -6.31 -3.13 14.04
C SER A 220 -7.31 -1.99 13.76
N THR A 221 -8.41 -1.94 14.51
CA THR A 221 -9.42 -0.88 14.36
C THR A 221 -8.83 0.53 14.54
N ASP A 222 -7.90 0.69 15.49
CA ASP A 222 -7.24 1.97 15.75
C ASP A 222 -6.29 2.37 14.62
N GLU A 223 -5.60 1.39 14.02
CA GLU A 223 -4.71 1.62 12.88
C GLU A 223 -5.50 1.97 11.62
N ILE A 224 -6.62 1.27 11.36
CA ILE A 224 -7.56 1.61 10.28
C ILE A 224 -8.10 3.03 10.49
N LYS A 225 -8.50 3.38 11.73
CA LYS A 225 -8.97 4.72 12.09
C LYS A 225 -7.91 5.77 11.81
N LEU A 226 -6.65 5.51 12.18
CA LEU A 226 -5.55 6.42 11.92
C LEU A 226 -5.34 6.66 10.42
N ILE A 227 -5.25 5.59 9.62
CA ILE A 227 -5.11 5.67 8.15
C ILE A 227 -6.29 6.44 7.54
N ALA A 228 -7.52 6.12 7.97
CA ALA A 228 -8.72 6.80 7.50
C ALA A 228 -8.71 8.30 7.83
N LEU A 229 -8.28 8.68 9.04
CA LEU A 229 -8.19 10.08 9.43
C LEU A 229 -7.08 10.82 8.69
N LEU A 230 -5.93 10.20 8.42
CA LEU A 230 -4.91 10.76 7.54
C LEU A 230 -5.51 11.08 6.16
N THR A 231 -6.21 10.11 5.54
CA THR A 231 -6.89 10.36 4.26
C THR A 231 -8.03 11.39 4.36
N ARG A 232 -8.65 11.58 5.53
CA ARG A 232 -9.66 12.62 5.72
C ARG A 232 -9.04 14.01 5.71
N PHE A 233 -7.90 14.15 6.36
CA PHE A 233 -7.27 15.44 6.66
C PHE A 233 -6.15 15.83 5.69
N HIS A 234 -5.90 15.04 4.65
CA HIS A 234 -4.95 15.39 3.58
C HIS A 234 -5.29 16.66 2.80
N ARG A 235 -6.50 17.23 2.97
CA ARG A 235 -6.89 18.51 2.35
C ARG A 235 -7.93 19.27 3.17
N LYS A 236 -8.18 20.53 2.80
CA LYS A 236 -9.17 21.42 3.43
C LYS A 236 -8.80 21.70 4.90
N LYS A 237 -9.72 21.50 5.85
CA LYS A 237 -9.50 21.86 7.27
C LYS A 237 -8.39 20.99 7.86
N PHE A 238 -7.41 21.60 8.52
CA PHE A 238 -6.36 20.90 9.26
C PHE A 238 -6.87 20.44 10.64
N PRO A 239 -6.45 19.27 11.16
CA PRO A 239 -6.90 18.78 12.45
C PRO A 239 -6.45 19.69 13.60
N ARG A 240 -7.42 20.09 14.44
CA ARG A 240 -7.17 20.80 15.71
C ARG A 240 -6.80 19.77 16.79
N SER A 241 -6.10 20.22 17.85
CA SER A 241 -5.75 19.34 18.99
C SER A 241 -6.99 18.74 19.67
N HIS A 242 -8.09 19.48 19.76
CA HIS A 242 -9.35 19.07 20.38
C HIS A 242 -10.41 18.68 19.33
N HIS A 243 -10.00 18.02 18.25
CA HIS A 243 -10.98 17.56 17.27
C HIS A 243 -11.67 16.30 17.79
N ALA A 244 -13.00 16.21 17.71
CA ALA A 244 -13.80 15.06 18.16
C ALA A 244 -13.23 13.68 17.74
N PHE A 245 -12.71 13.55 16.51
CA PHE A 245 -12.11 12.29 16.03
C PHE A 245 -10.79 11.89 16.70
N LEU A 246 -10.17 12.83 17.42
CA LEU A 246 -8.89 12.68 18.08
C LEU A 246 -9.01 12.66 19.61
N GLU A 247 -10.20 12.89 20.19
CA GLU A 247 -10.37 13.04 21.64
C GLU A 247 -9.87 11.83 22.43
N GLU A 248 -10.06 10.63 21.90
CA GLU A 248 -9.64 9.35 22.48
C GLU A 248 -8.12 9.11 22.42
N PHE A 249 -7.38 9.88 21.61
CA PHE A 249 -5.93 9.69 21.48
C PHE A 249 -5.16 10.42 22.61
N PRO A 250 -4.09 9.82 23.16
CA PRO A 250 -3.16 10.54 24.04
C PRO A 250 -2.60 11.79 23.37
N GLU A 251 -2.26 12.83 24.13
CA GLU A 251 -1.73 14.10 23.57
C GLU A 251 -0.50 13.91 22.68
N GLN A 252 0.41 12.99 23.04
CA GLN A 252 1.56 12.63 22.22
C GLN A 252 1.14 12.03 20.86
N ALA A 253 0.13 11.14 20.86
CA ALA A 253 -0.40 10.55 19.64
C ALA A 253 -1.13 11.59 18.77
N LYS A 254 -1.85 12.55 19.38
CA LYS A 254 -2.45 13.69 18.66
C LYS A 254 -1.39 14.56 17.99
N GLN A 255 -0.29 14.84 18.69
CA GLN A 255 0.82 15.61 18.14
C GLN A 255 1.50 14.87 16.98
N LYS A 256 1.81 13.58 17.16
CA LYS A 256 2.35 12.71 16.12
C LYS A 256 1.44 12.68 14.89
N PHE A 257 0.13 12.48 15.09
CA PHE A 257 -0.86 12.49 14.01
C PHE A 257 -0.86 13.81 13.22
N ARG A 258 -0.74 14.95 13.91
CA ARG A 258 -0.65 16.27 13.26
C ARG A 258 0.61 16.40 12.43
N VAL A 259 1.74 15.85 12.87
CA VAL A 259 2.97 15.80 12.07
C VAL A 259 2.75 14.94 10.82
N LEU A 260 2.23 13.72 10.96
CA LEU A 260 1.94 12.84 9.82
C LEU A 260 0.99 13.51 8.80
N CYS A 261 -0.02 14.24 9.30
CA CYS A 261 -0.92 15.05 8.47
C CYS A 261 -0.18 16.18 7.74
N ALA A 262 0.77 16.88 8.37
CA ALA A 262 1.57 17.90 7.71
C ALA A 262 2.43 17.30 6.59
N ILE A 263 3.11 16.18 6.86
CA ILE A 263 3.90 15.45 5.86
C ILE A 263 3.02 15.05 4.68
N MET A 264 1.87 14.43 4.95
CA MET A 264 0.94 14.00 3.90
C MET A 264 0.45 15.16 3.05
N ARG A 265 0.13 16.31 3.64
CA ARG A 265 -0.37 17.48 2.92
C ARG A 265 0.69 18.12 2.03
N LEU A 266 1.91 18.27 2.53
CA LEU A 266 3.05 18.70 1.73
C LEU A 266 3.24 17.75 0.54
N SER A 267 3.24 16.44 0.82
CA SER A 267 3.43 15.40 -0.20
C SER A 267 2.34 15.42 -1.27
N VAL A 268 1.08 15.63 -0.90
CA VAL A 268 -0.04 15.72 -1.83
C VAL A 268 0.08 16.96 -2.73
N ILE A 269 0.47 18.11 -2.18
CA ILE A 269 0.62 19.35 -2.97
C ILE A 269 1.80 19.21 -3.94
N LEU A 270 2.94 18.71 -3.47
CA LEU A 270 4.11 18.45 -4.33
C LEU A 270 3.73 17.50 -5.46
N GLN A 271 3.11 16.36 -5.13
CA GLN A 271 2.62 15.40 -6.13
C GLN A 271 1.64 16.03 -7.13
N GLN A 272 0.75 16.93 -6.69
CA GLN A 272 -0.23 17.60 -7.55
C GLN A 272 0.41 18.63 -8.50
N ASN A 273 1.44 19.33 -8.03
CA ASN A 273 2.22 20.28 -8.82
C ASN A 273 3.20 19.58 -9.78
N ASP A 274 3.53 18.32 -9.52
CA ASP A 274 4.45 17.54 -10.36
C ASP A 274 3.81 17.02 -11.65
N CYS A 275 4.01 17.83 -12.69
CA CYS A 275 4.16 17.40 -14.07
C CYS A 275 5.36 16.44 -14.23
N VAL A 276 5.14 15.12 -14.14
CA VAL A 276 5.98 14.07 -14.76
C VAL A 276 7.45 13.89 -14.25
N ASN A 277 8.09 14.86 -13.59
CA ASN A 277 9.57 14.94 -13.47
C ASN A 277 10.18 15.01 -12.06
N LEU A 278 9.42 14.85 -10.96
CA LEU A 278 10.03 14.80 -9.63
C LEU A 278 10.76 13.47 -9.41
N ARG A 279 12.08 13.54 -9.16
CA ARG A 279 12.92 12.37 -8.85
C ARG A 279 12.92 12.02 -7.37
N GLY A 280 12.58 12.97 -6.51
CA GLY A 280 12.57 12.85 -5.06
C GLY A 280 12.68 14.22 -4.39
N VAL A 281 12.62 14.24 -3.06
CA VAL A 281 12.85 15.44 -2.26
C VAL A 281 13.90 15.13 -1.20
N ASP A 282 14.75 16.12 -0.89
CA ASP A 282 15.60 16.05 0.29
C ASP A 282 15.00 16.91 1.40
N PHE A 283 14.91 16.35 2.60
CA PHE A 283 14.47 17.07 3.78
C PHE A 283 15.56 17.02 4.85
N PHE A 284 15.98 18.18 5.33
CA PHE A 284 17.01 18.31 6.36
C PHE A 284 16.79 19.55 7.24
N HIS A 285 17.47 19.58 8.38
CA HIS A 285 17.48 20.71 9.29
C HIS A 285 18.80 21.48 9.18
N SER A 286 18.71 22.80 9.23
CA SER A 286 19.85 23.73 9.21
C SER A 286 19.68 24.77 10.33
N TYR A 287 20.70 25.59 10.56
CA TYR A 287 20.65 26.67 11.56
C TYR A 287 19.53 27.71 11.29
N GLU A 288 19.09 27.84 10.03
CA GLU A 288 17.98 28.71 9.60
C GLU A 288 16.59 28.05 9.75
N GLY A 289 16.52 26.77 10.12
CA GLY A 289 15.29 25.98 10.19
C GLY A 289 15.28 24.79 9.22
N PHE A 290 14.08 24.25 8.98
CA PHE A 290 13.91 23.10 8.09
C PHE A 290 14.01 23.53 6.63
N LYS A 291 14.66 22.70 5.80
CA LYS A 291 14.80 22.91 4.36
C LYS A 291 14.27 21.69 3.60
N LEU A 292 13.38 21.93 2.65
CA LEU A 292 12.87 20.96 1.69
C LEU A 292 13.39 21.31 0.31
N VAL A 293 14.26 20.45 -0.24
CA VAL A 293 14.86 20.65 -1.56
C VAL A 293 14.15 19.74 -2.57
N ILE A 294 13.58 20.35 -3.61
CA ILE A 294 12.89 19.67 -4.70
C ILE A 294 13.92 19.31 -5.79
N LYS A 295 14.08 18.01 -6.09
CA LYS A 295 14.98 17.52 -7.14
C LYS A 295 14.24 17.36 -8.47
N GLU A 296 14.56 18.20 -9.43
CA GLU A 296 14.02 18.14 -10.79
C GLU A 296 14.79 17.13 -11.67
N ALA A 297 14.06 16.37 -12.50
CA ALA A 297 14.68 15.49 -13.50
C ALA A 297 15.27 16.31 -14.66
N ARG A 298 16.56 16.09 -14.94
CA ARG A 298 17.24 16.61 -16.12
C ARG A 298 16.72 15.92 -17.38
N ASP A 299 16.48 16.71 -18.42
CA ASP A 299 16.40 16.32 -19.83
C ASP A 299 15.15 15.52 -20.30
N GLN A 300 14.07 16.24 -20.62
CA GLN A 300 13.21 15.89 -21.76
C GLN A 300 12.96 17.14 -22.61
N PRO A 301 13.11 17.07 -23.95
CA PRO A 301 12.86 18.21 -24.82
C PRO A 301 11.39 18.63 -24.75
N TYR A 302 11.19 19.91 -24.46
CA TYR A 302 9.89 20.53 -24.22
C TYR A 302 8.97 20.43 -25.45
N LEU A 303 7.71 20.05 -25.22
CA LEU A 303 6.64 20.30 -26.19
C LEU A 303 6.17 21.76 -26.04
N PRO A 304 6.03 22.54 -27.12
CA PRO A 304 5.54 23.92 -27.03
C PRO A 304 4.08 23.93 -26.53
N GLY A 305 3.81 24.55 -25.37
CA GLY A 305 2.44 24.85 -24.90
C GLY A 305 2.04 24.32 -23.52
N SER A 306 2.91 23.61 -22.79
CA SER A 306 2.65 23.25 -21.38
C SER A 306 3.31 24.26 -20.42
N SER A 307 2.53 25.11 -19.78
CA SER A 307 2.98 25.93 -18.64
C SER A 307 3.22 25.01 -17.43
N GLN A 308 4.48 24.74 -17.11
CA GLN A 308 4.85 24.09 -15.85
C GLN A 308 4.67 25.09 -14.69
N PRO A 309 4.25 24.64 -13.50
CA PRO A 309 4.25 25.49 -12.32
C PRO A 309 5.70 25.90 -12.00
N THR A 310 5.94 27.20 -11.87
CA THR A 310 7.21 27.74 -11.37
C THR A 310 7.35 27.45 -9.87
N LEU A 311 8.57 27.52 -9.32
CA LEU A 311 8.81 27.38 -7.88
C LEU A 311 7.91 28.35 -7.07
N ASP A 312 7.74 29.58 -7.57
CA ASP A 312 6.86 30.59 -6.97
C ASP A 312 5.39 30.15 -6.91
N ASN A 313 4.90 29.42 -7.92
CA ASN A 313 3.54 28.87 -7.91
C ASN A 313 3.39 27.75 -6.87
N ILE A 314 4.43 26.92 -6.72
CA ILE A 314 4.44 25.83 -5.73
C ILE A 314 4.47 26.41 -4.31
N GLU A 315 5.30 27.43 -4.06
CA GLU A 315 5.34 28.13 -2.78
C GLU A 315 3.99 28.77 -2.42
N ALA A 316 3.33 29.41 -3.39
CA ALA A 316 2.00 29.98 -3.19
C ALA A 316 0.93 28.91 -2.85
N GLU A 317 1.01 27.72 -3.47
CA GLU A 317 0.12 26.61 -3.12
C GLU A 317 0.43 26.00 -1.74
N LEU A 318 1.71 26.01 -1.35
CA LEU A 318 2.20 25.48 -0.08
C LEU A 318 2.02 26.44 1.10
N GLU A 319 1.81 27.74 0.88
CA GLU A 319 1.77 28.79 1.91
C GLU A 319 0.97 28.38 3.18
N LYS A 320 -0.24 27.85 2.98
CA LYS A 320 -1.11 27.41 4.09
C LYS A 320 -0.55 26.20 4.84
N GLU A 321 0.12 25.29 4.14
CA GLU A 321 0.73 24.11 4.75
C GLU A 321 2.04 24.44 5.45
N LEU A 322 2.83 25.39 4.92
CA LEU A 322 4.00 25.93 5.61
C LEU A 322 3.61 26.61 6.93
N GLU A 323 2.49 27.34 6.96
CA GLU A 323 1.96 27.93 8.18
C GLU A 323 1.46 26.87 9.19
N HIS A 324 0.86 25.78 8.72
CA HIS A 324 0.53 24.64 9.60
C HIS A 324 1.79 23.97 10.15
N PHE A 325 2.81 23.78 9.31
CA PHE A 325 4.11 23.23 9.68
C PHE A 325 4.76 24.10 10.77
N LYS A 326 4.84 25.42 10.54
CA LYS A 326 5.35 26.40 11.52
C LYS A 326 4.62 26.34 12.85
N LYS A 327 3.29 26.18 12.84
CA LYS A 327 2.51 26.03 14.08
C LYS A 327 2.82 24.76 14.87
N ILE A 328 3.16 23.67 14.18
CA ILE A 328 3.46 22.36 14.77
C ILE A 328 4.88 22.34 15.31
N PHE A 329 5.87 22.69 14.48
CA PHE A 329 7.29 22.56 14.80
C PHE A 329 7.89 23.82 15.45
N LYS A 330 7.15 24.93 15.49
CA LYS A 330 7.62 26.25 15.98
C LYS A 330 8.85 26.77 15.21
N GLN A 331 9.08 26.26 14.01
CA GLN A 331 10.19 26.61 13.12
C GLN A 331 9.67 26.70 11.69
N GLU A 332 10.34 27.51 10.86
CA GLU A 332 9.97 27.66 9.46
C GLU A 332 10.47 26.48 8.61
N LEU A 333 9.75 26.23 7.52
CA LEU A 333 10.14 25.30 6.47
C LEU A 333 10.36 26.09 5.19
N LEU A 334 11.61 26.13 4.73
CA LEU A 334 11.99 26.76 3.47
C LEU A 334 11.95 25.73 2.35
N VAL A 335 11.29 26.05 1.25
CA VAL A 335 11.21 25.22 0.06
C VAL A 335 12.20 25.77 -0.96
N VAL A 336 13.05 24.92 -1.53
CA VAL A 336 14.10 25.33 -2.46
C VAL A 336 14.11 24.43 -3.68
N GLY A 337 14.05 25.02 -4.88
CA GLY A 337 14.25 24.29 -6.13
C GLY A 337 15.74 24.11 -6.43
N SER A 338 16.17 22.91 -6.84
CA SER A 338 17.55 22.69 -7.28
C SER A 338 17.75 23.26 -8.70
N SER A 339 17.87 24.57 -8.87
CA SER A 339 18.36 25.15 -10.13
C SER A 339 19.89 25.03 -10.18
N SER A 340 20.41 24.34 -11.19
CA SER A 340 21.86 24.20 -11.37
C SER A 340 22.47 25.54 -11.81
N SER A 341 22.93 26.34 -10.86
CA SER A 341 23.92 27.39 -11.10
C SER A 341 24.88 27.57 -9.93
N SER A 342 25.64 26.51 -9.61
CA SER A 342 26.98 26.64 -8.97
C SER A 342 27.67 25.29 -8.92
N ASN A 343 28.15 24.86 -10.09
CA ASN A 343 29.26 23.93 -10.15
C ASN A 343 30.54 24.77 -9.94
N ASP A 344 30.73 25.24 -8.70
CA ASP A 344 32.00 25.76 -8.16
C ASP A 344 31.82 26.03 -6.67
N ARG A 345 31.80 24.95 -5.90
CA ARG A 345 32.26 24.84 -4.50
C ARG A 345 32.29 23.37 -4.09
N LYS A 346 33.01 22.57 -4.88
CA LYS A 346 33.83 21.53 -4.25
C LYS A 346 34.96 22.29 -3.58
N ASP A 347 34.79 22.68 -2.32
CA ASP A 347 35.90 22.83 -1.39
C ASP A 347 35.40 23.06 0.03
N LYS A 348 35.91 22.20 0.92
CA LYS A 348 36.02 22.33 2.38
C LYS A 348 34.74 22.24 3.23
N PHE A 349 34.31 21.01 3.46
CA PHE A 349 33.98 20.57 4.81
C PHE A 349 34.93 19.43 5.21
N THR A 350 36.23 19.74 5.19
CA THR A 350 37.20 19.05 6.03
C THR A 350 37.03 19.62 7.43
N CYS A 351 36.56 18.79 8.36
CA CYS A 351 36.64 19.06 9.79
C CYS A 351 38.13 18.97 10.17
N GLU A 352 38.88 20.05 9.94
CA GLU A 352 40.23 20.21 10.46
C GLU A 352 40.17 20.65 11.92
N ARG A 353 41.07 20.05 12.69
CA ARG A 353 41.30 20.18 14.12
C ARG A 353 41.85 21.56 14.44
N ASP A 354 41.44 22.09 15.59
CA ASP A 354 42.21 22.95 16.51
C ASP A 354 41.76 22.48 17.92
N ALA A 355 42.56 22.05 18.91
CA ALA A 355 43.97 22.28 19.23
C ALA A 355 44.36 23.77 19.18
N ASP A 356 43.89 24.57 20.14
CA ASP A 356 44.70 24.91 21.33
C ASP A 356 44.09 26.03 22.21
N HIS A 357 44.47 25.96 23.50
CA HIS A 357 44.39 26.94 24.60
C HIS A 357 43.01 27.09 25.32
N LEU A 358 42.88 26.79 26.63
CA LEU A 358 43.78 27.00 27.78
C LEU A 358 43.73 25.86 28.80
#